data_AF-A0A516H6Y7-F1
#
_entry.id   AF-A0A516H6Y7-F1
#
_cell.length_a   1.000
_cell.length_b   1.000
_cell.length_c   1.000
_cell.angle_alpha   90.00
_cell.angle_beta   90.00
_cell.angle_gamma   90.00
#
_symmetry.space_group_name_H-M   'P 1'
#
loop_
_entity.id
_entity.type
_entity.pdbx_description
1 polymer ?
#
loop_
_entity_poly.entity_id
_entity_poly.type
_entity_poly.pdbx_seq_one_letter_code
_entity_poly.pdbx_strand_id
1 'polypeptide(L)'
;MGSALERAIDVVGGQTQLARLLGVKQANVWHWLKKADRVPGEYVLAIETATGSQVTRHDLRPDLYPDAQAPDALPEIAEEEIWRAQIYALLGRSLARRPDTALLTALAQLKGDTTPIGAALAELADGARNTSLERAQDEYDMLFIGLPRGELVPYASFYRTGFLYERPLAKLRVDMERLGYARADHVSEPEDHMGALCELMALLIRGGEGRGPAELKTQERLFRQHLAPWAERFFADLEQASGAKLYRPLGVAGRLFMTVENQAFAMAA
;
A
#
# COMPACT_ATOMS: atom_id res chain seq x y z
N MET A 1 -22.25 34.67 5.57
CA MET A 1 -21.23 34.43 4.53
C MET A 1 -21.97 34.17 3.24
N GLY A 2 -21.67 34.93 2.17
CA GLY A 2 -22.33 34.75 0.87
C GLY A 2 -21.96 33.42 0.22
N SER A 3 -22.70 33.04 -0.83
CA SER A 3 -22.39 31.85 -1.62
C SER A 3 -20.98 31.91 -2.23
N ALA A 4 -20.41 30.76 -2.60
CA ALA A 4 -19.09 30.72 -3.24
C ALA A 4 -19.01 31.61 -4.50
N LEU A 5 -20.12 31.68 -5.26
CA LEU A 5 -20.24 32.55 -6.41
C LEU A 5 -20.24 34.05 -6.04
N GLU A 6 -20.85 34.44 -4.92
CA GLU A 6 -20.78 35.83 -4.42
C GLU A 6 -19.35 36.24 -4.10
N ARG A 7 -18.60 35.36 -3.41
CA ARG A 7 -17.18 35.61 -3.15
C ARG A 7 -16.38 35.75 -4.44
N ALA A 8 -16.66 34.92 -5.45
CA ALA A 8 -15.98 35.00 -6.73
C ALA A 8 -16.27 36.32 -7.46
N ILE A 9 -17.52 36.80 -7.39
CA ILE A 9 -17.93 38.10 -7.93
C ILE A 9 -17.18 39.23 -7.23
N ASP A 10 -17.05 39.18 -5.90
CA ASP A 10 -16.37 40.21 -5.12
C ASP A 10 -14.86 40.26 -5.42
N VAL A 11 -14.21 39.10 -5.48
CA VAL A 11 -12.78 38.98 -5.83
C VAL A 11 -12.47 39.54 -7.21
N VAL A 12 -13.35 39.28 -8.18
CA VAL A 12 -13.17 39.73 -9.57
C VAL A 12 -13.62 41.19 -9.78
N GLY A 13 -14.33 41.79 -8.82
CA GLY A 13 -14.77 43.19 -8.88
C GLY A 13 -16.13 43.42 -9.53
N GLY A 14 -16.99 42.39 -9.61
CA GLY A 14 -18.40 42.52 -9.97
C GLY A 14 -18.91 41.55 -11.04
N GLN A 15 -20.24 41.42 -11.14
CA GLN A 15 -20.89 40.44 -12.03
C GLN A 15 -20.58 40.66 -13.51
N THR A 16 -20.49 41.93 -13.95
CA THR A 16 -20.15 42.28 -15.34
C THR A 16 -18.71 41.88 -15.68
N GLN A 17 -17.79 42.08 -14.75
CA GLN A 17 -16.39 41.73 -14.95
C GLN A 17 -16.20 40.22 -14.98
N LEU A 18 -16.85 39.49 -14.07
CA LEU A 18 -16.85 38.03 -14.09
C LEU A 18 -17.46 37.48 -15.39
N ALA A 19 -18.59 38.01 -15.84
CA ALA A 19 -19.22 37.59 -17.09
C ALA A 19 -18.30 37.79 -18.31
N ARG A 20 -17.56 38.91 -18.35
CA ARG A 20 -16.58 39.20 -19.41
C ARG A 20 -15.43 38.19 -19.41
N LEU A 21 -14.89 37.83 -18.24
CA LEU A 21 -13.82 36.84 -18.12
C LEU A 21 -14.27 35.43 -18.53
N LEU A 22 -15.53 35.09 -18.28
CA LEU A 22 -16.12 33.81 -18.64
C LEU A 22 -16.66 33.74 -20.07
N GLY A 23 -16.64 34.85 -20.82
CA GLY A 23 -17.20 34.92 -22.17
C GLY A 23 -18.72 34.78 -22.23
N VAL A 24 -19.44 35.11 -21.15
CA VAL A 24 -20.91 35.01 -21.07
C VAL A 24 -21.56 36.39 -20.87
N LYS A 25 -22.89 36.44 -21.00
CA LYS A 25 -23.67 37.65 -20.67
C LYS A 25 -23.81 37.78 -19.15
N GLN A 26 -23.78 39.01 -18.62
CA GLN A 26 -23.96 39.27 -17.18
C GLN A 26 -25.29 38.71 -16.63
N ALA A 27 -26.34 38.67 -17.45
CA ALA A 27 -27.61 38.04 -17.10
C ALA A 27 -27.48 36.55 -16.69
N ASN A 28 -26.51 35.82 -17.25
CA ASN A 28 -26.24 34.43 -16.88
C ASN A 28 -25.69 34.34 -15.46
N VAL A 29 -24.72 35.21 -15.12
CA VAL A 29 -24.13 35.28 -13.77
C VAL A 29 -25.18 35.65 -12.74
N TRP A 30 -26.06 36.61 -13.05
CA TRP A 30 -27.19 36.96 -12.19
C TRP A 30 -28.15 35.78 -12.00
N HIS A 31 -28.45 35.03 -13.06
CA HIS A 31 -29.31 33.86 -13.00
C HIS A 31 -28.71 32.76 -12.12
N TRP A 32 -27.41 32.48 -12.23
CA TRP A 32 -26.72 31.51 -11.36
C TRP A 32 -26.81 31.92 -9.88
N LEU A 33 -26.66 33.22 -9.62
CA LEU A 33 -26.68 33.78 -8.28
C LEU A 33 -28.08 33.84 -7.64
N LYS A 34 -29.13 34.18 -8.40
CA LYS A 34 -30.46 34.47 -7.85
C LYS A 34 -31.54 33.45 -8.16
N LYS A 35 -31.33 32.56 -9.14
CA LYS A 35 -32.35 31.58 -9.56
C LYS A 35 -31.86 30.13 -9.53
N ALA A 36 -30.67 29.84 -10.06
CA ALA A 36 -30.18 28.47 -10.16
C ALA A 36 -29.52 27.98 -8.86
N ASP A 37 -29.09 28.91 -8.02
CA ASP A 37 -28.35 28.68 -6.76
C ASP A 37 -27.10 27.80 -6.94
N ARG A 38 -26.56 27.77 -8.17
CA ARG A 38 -25.40 26.96 -8.55
C ARG A 38 -24.76 27.45 -9.84
N VAL A 39 -23.47 27.19 -9.97
CA VAL A 39 -22.70 27.45 -11.21
C VAL A 39 -22.72 26.21 -12.12
N PRO A 40 -22.97 26.36 -13.44
CA PRO A 40 -22.79 25.25 -14.38
C PRO A 40 -21.36 24.72 -14.38
N GLY A 41 -21.20 23.39 -14.47
CA GLY A 41 -19.89 22.72 -14.28
C GLY A 41 -18.80 23.22 -15.25
N GLU A 42 -19.19 23.56 -16.47
CA GLU A 42 -18.31 24.05 -17.53
C GLU A 42 -17.59 25.38 -17.20
N TYR A 43 -18.14 26.20 -16.30
CA TYR A 43 -17.54 27.49 -15.93
C TYR A 43 -16.70 27.41 -14.66
N VAL A 44 -16.72 26.30 -13.93
CA VAL A 44 -16.10 26.18 -12.60
C VAL A 44 -14.59 26.45 -12.65
N LEU A 45 -13.86 25.81 -13.58
CA LEU A 45 -12.42 25.99 -13.73
C LEU A 45 -12.04 27.39 -14.20
N ALA A 46 -12.88 28.00 -15.04
CA ALA A 46 -12.67 29.36 -15.52
C ALA A 46 -12.84 30.40 -14.39
N ILE A 47 -13.80 30.19 -13.48
CA ILE A 47 -13.99 31.05 -12.30
C ILE A 47 -12.83 30.90 -11.32
N GLU A 48 -12.36 29.67 -11.05
CA GLU A 48 -11.19 29.45 -10.19
C GLU A 48 -9.96 30.18 -10.74
N THR A 49 -9.73 30.09 -12.05
CA THR A 49 -8.63 30.81 -12.72
C THR A 49 -8.82 32.33 -12.61
N ALA A 50 -10.02 32.84 -12.85
CA ALA A 50 -10.32 34.28 -12.80
C ALA A 50 -10.16 34.88 -11.40
N THR A 51 -10.38 34.10 -10.35
CA THR A 51 -10.24 34.53 -8.96
C THR A 51 -8.82 34.33 -8.40
N GLY A 52 -7.89 33.81 -9.21
CA GLY A 52 -6.54 33.46 -8.75
C GLY A 52 -6.58 32.41 -7.64
N SER A 53 -7.48 31.42 -7.74
CA SER A 53 -7.70 30.36 -6.76
C SER A 53 -8.18 30.82 -5.36
N GLN A 54 -8.62 32.07 -5.21
CA GLN A 54 -9.27 32.52 -3.96
C GLN A 54 -10.68 31.93 -3.78
N VAL A 55 -11.33 31.52 -4.87
CA VAL A 55 -12.52 30.67 -4.84
C VAL A 55 -12.24 29.44 -5.68
N THR A 56 -12.27 28.27 -5.06
CA THR A 56 -11.87 27.02 -5.70
C THR A 56 -13.05 26.34 -6.39
N ARG A 57 -12.75 25.38 -7.28
CA ARG A 57 -13.75 24.46 -7.84
C ARG A 57 -14.53 23.71 -6.76
N HIS A 58 -13.88 23.43 -5.63
CA HIS A 58 -14.46 22.74 -4.48
C HIS A 58 -15.52 23.60 -3.77
N ASP A 59 -15.29 24.92 -3.70
CA ASP A 59 -16.28 25.86 -3.18
C ASP A 59 -17.50 26.01 -4.12
N LEU A 60 -17.27 26.01 -5.43
CA LEU A 60 -18.30 26.32 -6.43
C LEU A 60 -19.20 25.14 -6.76
N ARG A 61 -18.63 23.93 -6.85
CA ARG A 61 -19.33 22.69 -7.21
C ARG A 61 -18.72 21.50 -6.46
N PRO A 62 -18.93 21.40 -5.13
CA PRO A 62 -18.43 20.28 -4.33
C PRO A 62 -18.99 18.91 -4.79
N ASP A 63 -20.13 18.90 -5.49
CA ASP A 63 -20.73 17.71 -6.08
C ASP A 63 -20.00 17.20 -7.34
N LEU A 64 -19.32 18.08 -8.08
CA LEU A 64 -18.48 17.71 -9.23
C LEU A 64 -17.00 17.64 -8.89
N TYR A 65 -16.58 18.45 -7.94
CA TYR A 65 -15.20 18.57 -7.47
C TYR A 65 -15.21 18.42 -5.95
N PRO A 66 -15.35 17.20 -5.43
CA PRO A 66 -15.17 16.96 -4.00
C PRO A 66 -13.77 17.43 -3.60
N ASP A 67 -13.68 18.16 -2.50
CA ASP A 67 -12.41 18.65 -1.97
C ASP A 67 -11.57 17.47 -1.48
N ALA A 68 -10.54 17.11 -2.24
CA ALA A 68 -9.56 16.12 -1.81
C ALA A 68 -8.63 16.66 -0.70
N GLN A 69 -8.72 17.97 -0.41
CA GLN A 69 -7.91 18.70 0.56
C GLN A 69 -8.75 19.30 1.72
N ALA A 70 -10.07 19.03 1.78
CA ALA A 70 -10.82 19.15 3.02
C ALA A 70 -10.22 18.15 4.02
N PRO A 71 -10.07 18.50 5.31
CA PRO A 71 -9.38 17.67 6.28
C PRO A 71 -10.24 16.48 6.71
N ASP A 72 -10.50 15.55 5.79
CA ASP A 72 -10.22 14.15 6.09
C ASP A 72 -8.75 13.95 5.74
N ALA A 73 -7.86 14.43 6.63
CA ALA A 73 -6.52 13.90 6.67
C ALA A 73 -6.69 12.38 6.72
N LEU A 74 -6.12 11.65 5.75
CA LEU A 74 -6.06 10.19 5.84
C LEU A 74 -5.64 9.86 7.28
N PRO A 75 -6.39 8.99 7.99
CA PRO A 75 -6.25 8.87 9.43
C PRO A 75 -4.78 8.68 9.79
N GLU A 76 -4.30 9.47 10.76
CA GLU A 76 -2.92 9.37 11.23
C GLU A 76 -2.69 7.93 11.71
N ILE A 77 -1.71 7.28 11.10
CA ILE A 77 -1.42 5.88 11.34
C ILE A 77 -0.64 5.80 12.64
N ALA A 78 -1.16 5.03 13.61
CA ALA A 78 -0.47 4.80 14.86
C ALA A 78 0.95 4.27 14.62
N GLU A 79 1.90 4.63 15.47
CA GLU A 79 3.31 4.29 15.27
C GLU A 79 3.50 2.76 15.17
N GLU A 80 2.76 1.99 15.96
CA GLU A 80 2.77 0.54 15.98
C GLU A 80 2.31 -0.07 14.64
N GLU A 81 1.34 0.57 13.97
CA GLU A 81 0.87 0.17 12.64
C GLU A 81 1.93 0.45 11.56
N ILE A 82 2.67 1.57 11.70
CA ILE A 82 3.80 1.88 10.81
C ILE A 82 4.88 0.80 10.96
N TRP A 83 5.25 0.45 12.20
CA TRP A 83 6.21 -0.62 12.47
C TRP A 83 5.73 -1.96 11.89
N ARG A 84 4.46 -2.31 12.09
CA ARG A 84 3.87 -3.54 11.53
C ARG A 84 3.97 -3.57 9.99
N ALA A 85 3.62 -2.47 9.33
CA ALA A 85 3.71 -2.38 7.88
C ALA A 85 5.15 -2.39 7.35
N GLN A 86 6.10 -1.85 8.12
CA GLN A 86 7.53 -1.88 7.75
C GLN A 86 8.08 -3.29 7.78
N ILE A 87 7.71 -4.12 8.77
CA ILE A 87 8.09 -5.53 8.80
C ILE A 87 7.52 -6.26 7.57
N TYR A 88 6.23 -6.08 7.28
CA TYR A 88 5.63 -6.64 6.06
C TYR A 88 6.36 -6.18 4.78
N ALA A 89 6.70 -4.90 4.67
CA ALA A 89 7.43 -4.38 3.51
C ALA A 89 8.85 -4.95 3.39
N LEU A 90 9.53 -5.14 4.51
CA LEU A 90 10.85 -5.78 4.57
C LEU A 90 10.77 -7.23 4.10
N LEU A 91 9.83 -8.02 4.63
CA LEU A 91 9.61 -9.41 4.23
C LEU A 91 9.24 -9.50 2.75
N GLY A 92 8.32 -8.63 2.31
CA GLY A 92 7.88 -8.53 0.91
C GLY A 92 9.03 -8.27 -0.05
N ARG A 93 9.81 -7.22 0.22
CA ARG A 93 10.95 -6.82 -0.63
C ARG A 93 12.03 -7.90 -0.68
N SER A 94 12.35 -8.53 0.45
CA SER A 94 13.38 -9.55 0.52
C SER A 94 13.02 -10.83 -0.22
N LEU A 95 11.73 -11.17 -0.30
CA LEU A 95 11.27 -12.42 -0.92
C LEU A 95 10.85 -12.25 -2.38
N ALA A 96 10.44 -11.06 -2.81
CA ALA A 96 9.81 -10.86 -4.13
C ALA A 96 10.75 -11.08 -5.32
N ARG A 97 12.06 -10.86 -5.15
CA ARG A 97 13.05 -10.93 -6.24
C ARG A 97 14.45 -11.15 -5.69
N ARG A 98 15.37 -11.52 -6.58
CA ARG A 98 16.80 -11.57 -6.29
C ARG A 98 17.26 -10.27 -5.62
N PRO A 99 18.11 -10.36 -4.58
CA PRO A 99 18.59 -9.16 -3.91
C PRO A 99 19.42 -8.30 -4.86
N ASP A 100 19.27 -6.98 -4.72
CA ASP A 100 20.10 -5.96 -5.35
C ASP A 100 20.96 -5.25 -4.29
N THR A 101 21.90 -4.41 -4.75
CA THR A 101 22.77 -3.63 -3.85
C THR A 101 21.96 -2.76 -2.89
N ALA A 102 20.83 -2.21 -3.34
CA ALA A 102 20.01 -1.33 -2.54
C ALA A 102 19.32 -2.08 -1.39
N LEU A 103 18.84 -3.30 -1.64
CA LEU A 103 18.27 -4.16 -0.60
C LEU A 103 19.36 -4.56 0.39
N LEU A 104 20.51 -5.05 -0.10
CA LEU A 104 21.58 -5.51 0.79
C LEU A 104 22.10 -4.38 1.69
N THR A 105 22.22 -3.16 1.14
CA THR A 105 22.58 -1.96 1.91
C THR A 105 21.53 -1.63 2.97
N ALA A 106 20.24 -1.70 2.62
CA ALA A 106 19.15 -1.45 3.56
C ALA A 106 19.12 -2.49 4.69
N LEU A 107 19.30 -3.77 4.36
CA LEU A 107 19.39 -4.85 5.36
C LEU A 107 20.56 -4.63 6.32
N ALA A 108 21.73 -4.24 5.79
CA ALA A 108 22.92 -3.94 6.60
C ALA A 108 22.76 -2.75 7.56
N GLN A 109 21.73 -1.93 7.40
CA GLN A 109 21.42 -0.78 8.27
C GLN A 109 20.34 -1.08 9.31
N LEU A 110 19.71 -2.26 9.26
CA LEU A 110 18.72 -2.65 10.24
C LEU A 110 19.32 -2.64 11.65
N LYS A 111 18.51 -2.19 12.61
CA LYS A 111 18.82 -2.23 14.04
C LYS A 111 17.86 -3.21 14.70
N GLY A 112 18.41 -4.13 15.46
CA GLY A 112 17.63 -4.95 16.38
C GLY A 112 17.40 -4.24 17.72
N ASP A 113 16.60 -4.88 18.55
CA ASP A 113 16.39 -4.57 19.96
C ASP A 113 16.44 -5.87 20.79
N THR A 114 16.00 -5.80 22.05
CA THR A 114 16.02 -6.95 22.97
C THR A 114 14.88 -7.94 22.74
N THR A 115 13.96 -7.67 21.81
CA THR A 115 12.89 -8.59 21.47
C THR A 115 13.41 -9.75 20.61
N PRO A 116 12.72 -10.90 20.57
CA PRO A 116 13.10 -11.99 19.67
C PRO A 116 13.13 -11.60 18.19
N ILE A 117 12.19 -10.76 17.74
CA ILE A 117 12.18 -10.23 16.35
C ILE A 117 13.38 -9.30 16.15
N GLY A 118 13.64 -8.40 17.09
CA GLY A 118 14.78 -7.49 17.04
C GLY A 118 16.12 -8.22 16.96
N ALA A 119 16.31 -9.28 17.76
CA ALA A 119 17.50 -10.12 17.68
C ALA A 119 17.68 -10.76 16.28
N ALA A 120 16.60 -11.30 15.70
CA ALA A 120 16.63 -11.85 14.34
C ALA A 120 16.94 -10.77 13.28
N LEU A 121 16.42 -9.55 13.43
CA LEU A 121 16.74 -8.44 12.54
C LEU A 121 18.20 -7.98 12.68
N ALA A 122 18.78 -8.02 13.88
CA ALA A 122 20.19 -7.76 14.09
C ALA A 122 21.08 -8.80 13.40
N GLU A 123 20.74 -10.09 13.52
CA GLU A 123 21.43 -11.19 12.83
C GLU A 123 21.33 -11.06 11.30
N LEU A 124 20.15 -10.68 10.77
CA LEU A 124 19.96 -10.37 9.36
C LEU A 124 20.86 -9.22 8.90
N ALA A 125 20.96 -8.17 9.72
CA ALA A 125 21.83 -7.03 9.45
C ALA A 125 23.32 -7.42 9.43
N ASP A 126 23.75 -8.25 10.38
CA ASP A 126 25.11 -8.80 10.42
C ASP A 126 25.39 -9.70 9.21
N GLY A 127 24.45 -10.56 8.83
CA GLY A 127 24.54 -11.38 7.62
C GLY A 127 24.70 -10.52 6.36
N ALA A 128 23.93 -9.44 6.26
CA ALA A 128 24.00 -8.51 5.13
C ALA A 128 25.34 -7.75 5.07
N ARG A 129 25.90 -7.35 6.23
CA ARG A 129 27.23 -6.71 6.32
C ARG A 129 28.37 -7.63 5.90
N ASN A 130 28.22 -8.94 6.12
CA ASN A 130 29.29 -9.93 5.93
C ASN A 130 29.15 -10.79 4.65
N THR A 131 28.19 -10.46 3.77
CA THR A 131 27.98 -11.16 2.51
C THR A 131 28.23 -10.26 1.30
N SER A 132 28.51 -10.86 0.13
CA SER A 132 28.56 -10.13 -1.14
C SER A 132 27.22 -10.22 -1.85
N LEU A 133 26.96 -9.28 -2.76
CA LEU A 133 25.76 -9.31 -3.61
C LEU A 133 25.64 -10.64 -4.36
N GLU A 134 26.75 -11.10 -4.96
CA GLU A 134 26.82 -12.39 -5.68
C GLU A 134 26.40 -13.55 -4.78
N ARG A 135 26.98 -13.69 -3.58
CA ARG A 135 26.61 -14.76 -2.65
C ARG A 135 25.15 -14.70 -2.20
N ALA A 136 24.62 -13.49 -2.00
CA ALA A 136 23.22 -13.30 -1.63
C ALA A 136 22.27 -13.68 -2.79
N GLN A 137 22.67 -13.43 -4.04
CA GLN A 137 21.93 -13.84 -5.23
C GLN A 137 21.99 -15.35 -5.45
N ASP A 138 23.17 -15.97 -5.27
CA ASP A 138 23.34 -17.42 -5.33
C ASP A 138 22.48 -18.14 -4.28
N GLU A 139 22.46 -17.60 -3.06
CA GLU A 139 21.60 -18.10 -1.99
C GLU A 139 20.11 -17.99 -2.36
N TYR A 140 19.68 -16.84 -2.90
CA TYR A 140 18.30 -16.66 -3.35
C TYR A 140 17.91 -17.67 -4.43
N ASP A 141 18.78 -17.89 -5.41
CA ASP A 141 18.53 -18.81 -6.51
C ASP A 141 18.42 -20.26 -6.04
N MET A 142 19.30 -20.67 -5.14
CA MET A 142 19.25 -21.98 -4.50
C MET A 142 17.95 -22.18 -3.72
N LEU A 143 17.54 -21.15 -2.96
CA LEU A 143 16.33 -21.23 -2.13
C LEU A 143 15.03 -21.21 -2.93
N PHE A 144 14.92 -20.38 -3.98
CA PHE A 144 13.62 -20.08 -4.58
C PHE A 144 13.50 -20.40 -6.08
N ILE A 145 14.61 -20.59 -6.80
CA ILE A 145 14.61 -20.69 -8.28
C ILE A 145 15.02 -22.06 -8.83
N GLY A 146 15.89 -22.82 -8.13
CA GLY A 146 16.61 -24.02 -8.63
C GLY A 146 15.85 -25.07 -9.48
N LEU A 147 16.55 -26.03 -10.09
CA LEU A 147 15.96 -27.09 -10.94
C LEU A 147 15.85 -28.44 -10.20
N PRO A 148 14.71 -29.17 -10.24
CA PRO A 148 13.46 -28.84 -10.92
C PRO A 148 12.63 -27.76 -10.19
N ARG A 149 13.00 -27.42 -8.94
CA ARG A 149 12.51 -26.28 -8.16
C ARG A 149 13.56 -25.87 -7.12
N GLY A 150 13.49 -24.62 -6.62
CA GLY A 150 14.26 -24.20 -5.45
C GLY A 150 13.94 -25.05 -4.21
N GLU A 151 14.76 -24.92 -3.17
CA GLU A 151 14.54 -25.62 -1.89
C GLU A 151 13.13 -25.33 -1.33
N LEU A 152 12.62 -24.12 -1.58
CA LEU A 152 11.30 -23.65 -1.18
C LEU A 152 10.49 -23.16 -2.38
N VAL A 153 9.17 -23.30 -2.28
CA VAL A 153 8.21 -22.82 -3.30
C VAL A 153 7.24 -21.85 -2.63
N PRO A 154 7.57 -20.54 -2.59
CA PRO A 154 6.95 -19.54 -1.71
C PRO A 154 5.54 -19.09 -2.15
N TYR A 155 4.65 -20.02 -2.49
CA TYR A 155 3.31 -19.75 -3.00
C TYR A 155 2.24 -20.38 -2.11
N ALA A 156 1.18 -19.62 -1.81
CA ALA A 156 0.09 -20.09 -0.97
C ALA A 156 -0.58 -21.34 -1.56
N SER A 157 -0.79 -21.37 -2.87
CA SER A 157 -1.35 -22.53 -3.57
C SER A 157 -0.50 -23.76 -3.30
N PHE A 158 0.82 -23.66 -3.49
CA PHE A 158 1.73 -24.79 -3.30
C PHE A 158 1.76 -25.26 -1.85
N TYR A 159 1.90 -24.35 -0.88
CA TYR A 159 1.97 -24.70 0.54
C TYR A 159 0.68 -25.34 1.06
N ARG A 160 -0.47 -25.00 0.45
CA ARG A 160 -1.79 -25.46 0.90
C ARG A 160 -2.32 -26.67 0.13
N THR A 161 -1.95 -26.83 -1.13
CA THR A 161 -2.51 -27.89 -2.01
C THR A 161 -1.45 -28.80 -2.62
N GLY A 162 -0.18 -28.39 -2.60
CA GLY A 162 0.92 -29.07 -3.30
C GLY A 162 1.09 -28.65 -4.77
N PHE A 163 0.23 -27.77 -5.29
CA PHE A 163 0.24 -27.37 -6.70
C PHE A 163 0.14 -25.84 -6.88
N LEU A 164 0.78 -25.32 -7.93
CA LEU A 164 0.69 -23.90 -8.32
C LEU A 164 -0.65 -23.59 -9.01
N TYR A 165 -1.08 -22.32 -8.95
CA TYR A 165 -2.27 -21.81 -9.66
C TYR A 165 -3.61 -22.45 -9.22
N GLU A 166 -3.70 -22.85 -7.96
CA GLU A 166 -4.90 -23.50 -7.40
C GLU A 166 -5.89 -22.51 -6.77
N ARG A 167 -6.95 -23.07 -6.16
CA ARG A 167 -8.02 -22.33 -5.47
C ARG A 167 -7.56 -21.19 -4.55
N PRO A 168 -6.46 -21.28 -3.77
CA PRO A 168 -5.98 -20.16 -2.95
C PRO A 168 -5.73 -18.89 -3.77
N LEU A 169 -5.09 -19.00 -4.93
CA LEU A 169 -4.81 -17.87 -5.82
C LEU A 169 -6.10 -17.28 -6.41
N ALA A 170 -7.02 -18.12 -6.87
CA ALA A 170 -8.30 -17.66 -7.41
C ALA A 170 -9.09 -16.85 -6.37
N LYS A 171 -9.09 -17.31 -5.11
CA LYS A 171 -9.76 -16.61 -4.01
C LYS A 171 -9.06 -15.29 -3.65
N LEU A 172 -7.73 -15.23 -3.75
CA LEU A 172 -6.96 -14.00 -3.56
C LEU A 172 -7.32 -12.95 -4.60
N ARG A 173 -7.41 -13.33 -5.88
CA ARG A 173 -7.77 -12.41 -6.96
C ARG A 173 -9.14 -11.76 -6.76
N VAL A 174 -10.13 -12.53 -6.29
CA VAL A 174 -11.46 -12.01 -5.95
C VAL A 174 -11.39 -10.95 -4.84
N ASP A 175 -10.57 -11.17 -3.81
CA ASP A 175 -10.43 -10.19 -2.72
C ASP A 175 -9.61 -8.97 -3.14
N MET A 176 -8.57 -9.14 -3.96
CA MET A 176 -7.80 -8.04 -4.54
C MET A 176 -8.69 -7.15 -5.42
N GLU A 177 -9.52 -7.75 -6.29
CA GLU A 177 -10.47 -7.04 -7.14
C GLU A 177 -11.46 -6.22 -6.29
N ARG A 178 -12.04 -6.82 -5.24
CA ARG A 178 -12.94 -6.12 -4.31
C ARG A 178 -12.28 -4.94 -3.61
N LEU A 179 -11.00 -5.06 -3.31
CA LEU A 179 -10.21 -4.01 -2.67
C LEU A 179 -9.58 -3.05 -3.69
N GLY A 180 -9.79 -3.26 -5.00
CA GLY A 180 -9.22 -2.44 -6.06
C GLY A 180 -7.71 -2.53 -6.20
N TYR A 181 -7.09 -3.65 -5.81
CA TYR A 181 -5.68 -3.94 -6.06
C TYR A 181 -5.54 -4.89 -7.26
N ALA A 182 -4.45 -4.75 -7.98
CA ALA A 182 -4.10 -5.61 -9.11
C ALA A 182 -2.60 -5.91 -9.09
N ARG A 183 -2.21 -7.02 -9.73
CA ARG A 183 -0.80 -7.30 -10.00
C ARG A 183 -0.26 -6.28 -11.00
N ALA A 184 0.98 -5.84 -10.80
CA ALA A 184 1.65 -4.98 -11.77
C ALA A 184 1.90 -5.71 -13.11
N ASP A 185 1.73 -5.02 -14.23
CA ASP A 185 1.79 -5.60 -15.58
C ASP A 185 3.12 -6.29 -15.93
N HIS A 186 4.22 -5.82 -15.35
CA HIS A 186 5.56 -6.34 -15.59
C HIS A 186 5.94 -7.54 -14.69
N VAL A 187 5.07 -7.94 -13.75
CA VAL A 187 5.31 -9.05 -12.84
C VAL A 187 4.62 -10.30 -13.37
N SER A 188 5.38 -11.38 -13.53
CA SER A 188 4.89 -12.64 -14.11
C SER A 188 4.41 -13.63 -13.05
N GLU A 189 4.97 -13.51 -11.86
CA GLU A 189 4.72 -14.33 -10.68
C GLU A 189 3.27 -14.16 -10.22
N PRO A 190 2.58 -15.24 -9.80
CA PRO A 190 1.24 -15.12 -9.27
C PRO A 190 1.22 -14.39 -7.93
N GLU A 191 0.09 -13.76 -7.67
CA GLU A 191 -0.15 -12.83 -6.56
C GLU A 191 -0.13 -13.52 -5.19
N ASP A 192 -0.24 -14.85 -5.16
CA ASP A 192 -0.19 -15.66 -3.93
C ASP A 192 1.23 -16.04 -3.51
N HIS A 193 2.24 -15.43 -4.15
CA HIS A 193 3.61 -15.43 -3.69
C HIS A 193 3.74 -14.76 -2.31
N MET A 194 4.55 -15.31 -1.40
CA MET A 194 4.73 -14.80 -0.03
C MET A 194 5.14 -13.32 -0.03
N GLY A 195 6.08 -12.94 -0.90
CA GLY A 195 6.53 -11.57 -1.03
C GLY A 195 5.40 -10.61 -1.45
N ALA A 196 4.54 -11.05 -2.38
CA ALA A 196 3.42 -10.25 -2.87
C ALA A 196 2.31 -10.09 -1.82
N LEU A 197 2.03 -11.14 -1.04
CA LEU A 197 1.08 -11.05 0.07
C LEU A 197 1.59 -10.15 1.20
N CYS A 198 2.88 -10.19 1.52
CA CYS A 198 3.48 -9.27 2.48
C CYS A 198 3.39 -7.83 1.99
N GLU A 199 3.66 -7.58 0.71
CA GLU A 199 3.49 -6.25 0.10
C GLU A 199 2.03 -5.78 0.16
N LEU A 200 1.08 -6.64 -0.17
CA LEU A 200 -0.35 -6.34 -0.06
C LEU A 200 -0.73 -5.96 1.37
N MET A 201 -0.27 -6.69 2.39
CA MET A 201 -0.52 -6.34 3.78
C MET A 201 0.09 -4.98 4.16
N ALA A 202 1.32 -4.70 3.73
CA ALA A 202 1.95 -3.41 3.96
C ALA A 202 1.17 -2.25 3.33
N LEU A 203 0.62 -2.46 2.13
CA LEU A 203 -0.25 -1.49 1.44
C LEU A 203 -1.60 -1.32 2.14
N LEU A 204 -2.19 -2.39 2.68
CA LEU A 204 -3.44 -2.30 3.42
C LEU A 204 -3.27 -1.55 4.73
N ILE A 205 -2.14 -1.71 5.42
CA ILE A 205 -1.87 -1.02 6.69
C ILE A 205 -1.52 0.45 6.45
N ARG A 206 -0.63 0.76 5.51
CA ARG A 206 -0.20 2.16 5.25
C ARG A 206 -1.14 2.97 4.37
N GLY A 207 -2.00 2.30 3.62
CA GLY A 207 -2.67 2.90 2.47
C GLY A 207 -1.82 2.81 1.20
N GLY A 208 -2.51 2.63 0.07
CA GLY A 208 -1.91 2.68 -1.26
C GLY A 208 -1.90 4.10 -1.83
N GLU A 209 -1.41 4.26 -3.05
CA GLU A 209 -1.46 5.56 -3.73
C GLU A 209 -2.90 6.07 -3.84
N GLY A 210 -3.15 7.26 -3.29
CA GLY A 210 -4.48 7.87 -3.25
C GLY A 210 -5.48 7.19 -2.31
N ARG A 211 -5.04 6.35 -1.37
CA ARG A 211 -5.92 5.63 -0.44
C ARG A 211 -5.37 5.67 0.99
N GLY A 212 -6.26 5.76 1.97
CA GLY A 212 -5.92 5.60 3.38
C GLY A 212 -5.71 4.14 3.80
N PRO A 213 -5.30 3.92 5.06
CA PRO A 213 -5.30 2.60 5.69
C PRO A 213 -6.65 1.89 5.52
N ALA A 214 -6.61 0.59 5.23
CA ALA A 214 -7.78 -0.25 5.29
C ALA A 214 -8.21 -0.48 6.74
N GLU A 215 -9.52 -0.66 6.97
CA GLU A 215 -10.06 -1.03 8.29
C GLU A 215 -9.37 -2.28 8.85
N LEU A 216 -9.15 -2.32 10.17
CA LEU A 216 -8.51 -3.45 10.85
C LEU A 216 -9.20 -4.79 10.53
N LYS A 217 -10.54 -4.82 10.45
CA LYS A 217 -11.31 -6.02 10.05
C LYS A 217 -11.01 -6.49 8.64
N THR A 218 -10.68 -5.58 7.73
CA THR A 218 -10.25 -5.92 6.37
C THR A 218 -8.84 -6.49 6.37
N GLN A 219 -7.92 -5.88 7.12
CA GLN A 219 -6.57 -6.42 7.30
C GLN A 219 -6.61 -7.84 7.90
N GLU A 220 -7.37 -8.03 8.97
CA GLU A 220 -7.57 -9.33 9.63
C GLU A 220 -8.13 -10.37 8.66
N ARG A 221 -9.19 -10.04 7.92
CA ARG A 221 -9.82 -10.96 6.97
C ARG A 221 -8.82 -11.44 5.91
N LEU A 222 -8.04 -10.52 5.35
CA LEU A 222 -7.03 -10.85 4.34
C LEU A 222 -5.93 -11.72 4.95
N PHE A 223 -5.41 -11.35 6.12
CA PHE A 223 -4.41 -12.13 6.84
C PHE A 223 -4.88 -13.55 7.15
N ARG A 224 -6.04 -13.72 7.80
CA ARG A 224 -6.60 -15.02 8.17
C ARG A 224 -6.83 -15.93 6.97
N GLN A 225 -7.20 -15.36 5.84
CA GLN A 225 -7.58 -16.14 4.66
C GLN A 225 -6.37 -16.52 3.79
N HIS A 226 -5.39 -15.62 3.68
CA HIS A 226 -4.33 -15.71 2.68
C HIS A 226 -2.93 -15.87 3.26
N LEU A 227 -2.69 -15.59 4.54
CA LEU A 227 -1.38 -15.75 5.19
C LEU A 227 -1.42 -16.78 6.33
N ALA A 228 -2.30 -16.59 7.32
CA ALA A 228 -2.36 -17.43 8.54
C ALA A 228 -2.33 -18.96 8.29
N PRO A 229 -2.98 -19.52 7.25
CA PRO A 229 -2.99 -20.97 7.04
C PRO A 229 -1.64 -21.60 6.69
N TRP A 230 -0.62 -20.80 6.33
CA TRP A 230 0.63 -21.35 5.80
C TRP A 230 1.89 -20.50 6.03
N ALA A 231 1.75 -19.20 6.32
CA ALA A 231 2.90 -18.29 6.37
C ALA A 231 3.90 -18.65 7.46
N GLU A 232 3.43 -19.01 8.66
CA GLU A 232 4.31 -19.46 9.74
C GLU A 232 5.11 -20.71 9.36
N ARG A 233 4.47 -21.68 8.67
CA ARG A 233 5.14 -22.88 8.15
C ARG A 233 6.18 -22.53 7.10
N PHE A 234 5.86 -21.64 6.16
CA PHE A 234 6.82 -21.17 5.15
C PHE A 234 8.08 -20.57 5.79
N PHE A 235 7.90 -19.69 6.79
CA PHE A 235 9.04 -19.07 7.46
C PHE A 235 9.81 -20.06 8.35
N ALA A 236 9.15 -21.06 8.94
CA ALA A 236 9.81 -22.16 9.63
C ALA A 236 10.66 -23.01 8.65
N ASP A 237 10.15 -23.30 7.46
CA ASP A 237 10.91 -24.00 6.43
C ASP A 237 12.11 -23.15 5.95
N LEU A 238 11.94 -21.83 5.82
CA LEU A 238 13.02 -20.90 5.47
C LEU A 238 14.12 -20.82 6.54
N GLU A 239 13.74 -20.84 7.82
CA GLU A 239 14.66 -20.92 8.95
C GLU A 239 15.51 -22.22 8.90
N GLN A 240 14.89 -23.33 8.50
CA GLN A 240 15.52 -24.66 8.48
C GLN A 240 16.16 -25.03 7.14
N ALA A 241 15.99 -24.19 6.11
CA ALA A 241 16.56 -24.44 4.79
C ALA A 241 18.09 -24.57 4.87
N SER A 242 18.58 -25.65 4.27
CA SER A 242 20.00 -26.00 4.23
C SER A 242 20.82 -24.96 3.48
N GLY A 243 20.25 -24.40 2.42
CA GLY A 243 20.87 -23.34 1.63
C GLY A 243 20.88 -21.97 2.31
N ALA A 244 20.05 -21.75 3.33
CA ALA A 244 19.92 -20.44 3.94
C ALA A 244 21.16 -20.06 4.74
N LYS A 245 21.55 -18.79 4.65
CA LYS A 245 22.58 -18.11 5.44
C LYS A 245 22.09 -16.70 5.75
N LEU A 246 21.97 -15.83 4.74
CA LEU A 246 21.35 -14.51 4.86
C LEU A 246 19.85 -14.61 5.15
N TYR A 247 19.15 -15.56 4.51
CA TYR A 247 17.71 -15.70 4.63
C TYR A 247 17.25 -16.47 5.87
N ARG A 248 18.16 -17.16 6.59
CA ARG A 248 17.81 -17.86 7.84
C ARG A 248 17.26 -16.91 8.91
N PRO A 249 17.95 -15.80 9.28
CA PRO A 249 17.39 -14.85 10.23
C PRO A 249 16.13 -14.14 9.70
N LEU A 250 15.98 -13.98 8.38
CA LEU A 250 14.71 -13.53 7.78
C LEU A 250 13.57 -14.54 8.04
N GLY A 251 13.86 -15.84 7.94
CA GLY A 251 12.99 -16.95 8.34
C GLY A 251 12.53 -16.83 9.79
N VAL A 252 13.49 -16.66 10.71
CA VAL A 252 13.21 -16.48 12.15
C VAL A 252 12.31 -15.27 12.39
N ALA A 253 12.67 -14.11 11.85
CA ALA A 253 11.91 -12.87 12.00
C ALA A 253 10.48 -13.01 11.45
N GLY A 254 10.34 -13.56 10.24
CA GLY A 254 9.04 -13.79 9.62
C GLY A 254 8.16 -14.74 10.42
N ARG A 255 8.69 -15.86 10.92
CA ARG A 255 7.93 -16.83 11.72
C ARG A 255 7.42 -16.20 13.03
N LEU A 256 8.31 -15.52 13.75
CA LEU A 256 7.96 -14.82 14.99
C LEU A 256 6.90 -13.73 14.73
N PHE A 257 7.06 -12.97 13.65
CA PHE A 257 6.11 -11.95 13.26
C PHE A 257 4.73 -12.53 12.93
N MET A 258 4.64 -13.62 12.15
CA MET A 258 3.37 -14.28 11.85
C MET A 258 2.69 -14.85 13.12
N THR A 259 3.48 -15.27 14.11
CA THR A 259 2.96 -15.69 15.42
C THR A 259 2.32 -14.52 16.16
N VAL A 260 3.00 -13.37 16.20
CA VAL A 260 2.49 -12.14 16.82
C VAL A 260 1.22 -11.66 16.12
N GLU A 261 1.20 -11.65 14.78
CA GLU A 261 0.01 -11.26 13.99
C GLU A 261 -1.21 -12.14 14.33
N ASN A 262 -1.04 -13.46 14.36
CA ASN A 262 -2.11 -14.38 14.73
C ASN A 262 -2.67 -14.08 16.13
N GLN A 263 -1.80 -13.79 17.10
CA GLN A 263 -2.20 -13.47 18.47
C GLN A 263 -2.90 -12.12 18.54
N ALA A 264 -2.36 -11.09 17.89
CA ALA A 264 -2.92 -9.74 17.87
C ALA A 264 -4.33 -9.72 17.29
N PHE A 265 -4.54 -10.35 16.12
CA PHE A 265 -5.87 -10.46 15.52
C PHE A 265 -6.84 -11.32 16.33
N ALA A 266 -6.36 -12.30 17.10
CA ALA A 266 -7.23 -13.07 18.01
C ALA A 266 -7.68 -12.26 19.24
N MET A 267 -6.85 -11.34 19.73
CA MET A 267 -7.17 -10.47 20.88
C MET A 267 -8.08 -9.30 20.52
N ALA A 268 -8.08 -8.87 19.26
CA ALA A 268 -8.91 -7.78 18.76
C ALA A 268 -10.35 -8.22 18.34
N ALA A 269 -10.64 -9.53 18.40
CA ALA A 269 -11.89 -10.14 17.92
C ALA A 269 -12.99 -10.24 18.99
#